data_AF-A0A931XZ28-F1
#
_entry.id   AF-A0A931XZ28-F1
#
_cell.length_a   1.000
_cell.length_b   1.000
_cell.length_c   1.000
_cell.angle_alpha   90.00
_cell.angle_beta   90.00
_cell.angle_gamma   90.00
#
_symmetry.space_group_name_H-M   'P 1'
#
loop_
_entity.id
_entity.type
_entity.pdbx_description
1 polymer ?
#
loop_
_entity_poly.entity_id
_entity_poly.type
_entity_poly.pdbx_seq_one_letter_code
_entity_poly.pdbx_strand_id
1 'polypeptide(L)'
;MEETGAGAATAAQLFALLWTELVDVLGTAAAATLVRRAAKRGCTRLPELADLRVVRQGWEYHYTLPAGWERSAAAEIPEFAELLSAELAPLLREFTGDIVLKRLARVPGLGDLDAGRAEET
;
A
#
# COMPACT_ATOMS: atom_id res chain seq x y z
N MET A 1 8.86 27.77 16.97
CA MET A 1 7.87 28.42 16.09
C MET A 1 7.83 27.59 14.82
N GLU A 2 7.21 26.42 14.87
CA GLU A 2 5.76 26.17 14.73
C GLU A 2 5.29 26.25 13.27
N GLU A 3 4.56 25.19 12.90
CA GLU A 3 3.74 24.98 11.71
C GLU A 3 4.44 24.71 10.37
N THR A 4 4.76 23.44 10.13
CA THR A 4 4.32 22.86 8.84
C THR A 4 3.05 22.09 9.18
N GLY A 5 1.90 22.63 8.77
CA GLY A 5 0.59 22.01 8.99
C GLY A 5 0.66 20.52 8.72
N ALA A 6 0.04 19.74 9.59
CA ALA A 6 -0.16 18.30 9.41
C ALA A 6 -1.10 18.08 8.20
N GLY A 7 -0.63 18.41 7.00
CA GLY A 7 -1.23 17.98 5.76
C GLY A 7 -1.12 16.47 5.75
N ALA A 8 -2.25 15.78 5.79
CA ALA A 8 -2.30 14.34 5.72
C ALA A 8 -1.45 13.87 4.53
N ALA A 9 -0.57 12.89 4.76
CA ALA A 9 0.31 12.36 3.72
C ALA A 9 -0.53 11.89 2.53
N THR A 10 -0.05 12.17 1.32
CA THR A 10 -0.75 11.74 0.11
C THR A 10 -0.68 10.22 -0.03
N ALA A 11 -1.63 9.63 -0.77
CA ALA A 11 -1.61 8.19 -1.04
C ALA A 11 -0.29 7.77 -1.70
N ALA A 12 0.28 8.62 -2.57
CA ALA A 12 1.58 8.37 -3.19
C ALA A 12 2.74 8.34 -2.18
N GLN A 13 2.76 9.26 -1.22
CA GLN A 13 3.77 9.29 -0.17
C GLN A 13 3.70 8.06 0.73
N LEU A 14 2.48 7.67 1.14
CA LEU A 14 2.29 6.46 1.94
C LEU A 14 2.60 5.19 1.14
N PHE A 15 2.26 5.15 -0.15
CA PHE A 15 2.64 4.03 -1.01
C PHE A 15 4.16 3.90 -1.13
N ALA A 16 4.90 5.00 -1.27
CA ALA A 16 6.36 4.98 -1.34
C ALA A 16 6.99 4.41 -0.05
N LEU A 17 6.44 4.78 1.11
CA LEU A 17 6.86 4.22 2.40
C LEU A 17 6.55 2.73 2.49
N LEU A 18 5.32 2.33 2.13
CA LEU A 18 4.92 0.93 2.08
C LEU A 18 5.85 0.11 1.18
N TRP A 19 6.11 0.60 -0.04
CA TRP A 19 6.99 -0.05 -0.99
C TRP A 19 8.39 -0.25 -0.40
N THR A 20 8.95 0.78 0.22
CA THR A 20 10.27 0.73 0.86
C THR A 20 10.31 -0.35 1.94
N GLU A 21 9.33 -0.38 2.84
CA GLU A 21 9.26 -1.39 3.90
C GLU A 21 9.10 -2.81 3.36
N LEU A 22 8.30 -2.99 2.30
CA LEU A 22 8.14 -4.30 1.65
C LEU A 22 9.43 -4.76 0.97
N VAL A 23 10.13 -3.85 0.29
CA VAL A 23 11.42 -4.13 -0.35
C VAL A 23 12.46 -4.52 0.69
N ASP A 24 12.51 -3.80 1.82
CA ASP A 24 13.47 -4.06 2.90
C ASP A 24 13.26 -5.43 3.55
N VAL A 25 12.01 -5.88 3.69
CA VAL A 25 11.72 -7.16 4.35
C VAL A 25 11.72 -8.34 3.39
N LEU A 26 11.14 -8.17 2.20
CA LEU A 26 10.85 -9.26 1.27
C LEU A 26 11.78 -9.28 0.05
N GLY A 27 12.51 -8.18 -0.18
CA GLY A 27 13.22 -7.93 -1.42
C GLY A 27 12.30 -7.45 -2.53
N THR A 28 12.90 -6.74 -3.49
CA THR A 28 12.18 -6.03 -4.56
C THR A 28 11.28 -6.92 -5.42
N ALA A 29 11.71 -8.14 -5.74
CA ALA A 29 10.93 -9.04 -6.59
C ALA A 29 9.66 -9.57 -5.89
N ALA A 30 9.74 -9.88 -4.60
CA ALA A 30 8.60 -10.34 -3.82
C ALA A 30 7.61 -9.19 -3.57
N ALA A 31 8.12 -8.01 -3.18
CA ALA A 31 7.32 -6.81 -3.03
C ALA A 31 6.56 -6.48 -4.34
N ALA A 32 7.25 -6.48 -5.48
CA ALA A 32 6.64 -6.27 -6.79
C ALA A 32 5.52 -7.27 -7.08
N THR A 33 5.75 -8.55 -6.80
CA THR A 33 4.80 -9.62 -7.08
C THR A 33 3.55 -9.49 -6.22
N LEU A 34 3.70 -9.21 -4.93
CA LEU A 34 2.58 -9.03 -4.01
C LEU A 34 1.75 -7.81 -4.37
N VAL A 35 2.39 -6.67 -4.66
CA VAL A 35 1.68 -5.44 -5.07
C VAL A 35 0.94 -5.65 -6.39
N ARG A 36 1.56 -6.29 -7.39
CA ARG A 36 0.86 -6.65 -8.65
C ARG A 36 -0.35 -7.53 -8.41
N ARG A 37 -0.22 -8.52 -7.52
CA ARG A 37 -1.31 -9.44 -7.19
C ARG A 37 -2.44 -8.72 -6.46
N ALA A 38 -2.11 -7.85 -5.49
CA ALA A 38 -3.08 -7.04 -4.77
C ALA A 38 -3.83 -6.08 -5.72
N ALA A 39 -3.10 -5.32 -6.53
CA ALA A 39 -3.68 -4.40 -7.51
C ALA A 39 -4.61 -5.15 -8.49
N LYS A 40 -4.15 -6.28 -9.05
CA LYS A 40 -4.95 -7.08 -9.99
C LYS A 40 -6.23 -7.64 -9.37
N ARG A 41 -6.18 -8.10 -8.11
CA ARG A 41 -7.39 -8.57 -7.42
C ARG A 41 -8.35 -7.41 -7.15
N GLY A 42 -7.82 -6.29 -6.65
CA GLY A 42 -8.57 -5.07 -6.36
C GLY A 42 -9.24 -4.46 -7.60
N CYS A 43 -8.61 -4.54 -8.79
CA CYS A 43 -9.16 -4.06 -10.07
C CYS A 43 -10.57 -4.59 -10.38
N THR A 44 -10.94 -5.76 -9.84
CA THR A 44 -12.27 -6.34 -10.05
C THR A 44 -13.35 -5.53 -9.34
N ARG A 45 -13.03 -4.93 -8.19
CA ARG A 45 -13.94 -4.10 -7.39
C ARG A 45 -13.75 -2.60 -7.64
N LEU A 46 -12.50 -2.19 -7.90
CA LEU A 46 -12.07 -0.80 -8.04
C LEU A 46 -11.21 -0.65 -9.31
N PRO A 47 -11.81 -0.30 -10.45
CA PRO A 47 -11.12 -0.20 -11.74
C PRO A 47 -9.92 0.75 -11.74
N GLU A 48 -9.92 1.77 -10.88
CA GLU A 48 -8.87 2.78 -10.71
C GLU A 48 -7.53 2.14 -10.31
N LEU A 49 -7.56 0.96 -9.66
CA LEU A 49 -6.36 0.20 -9.34
C LEU A 49 -5.66 -0.37 -10.58
N ALA A 50 -6.28 -0.35 -11.77
CA ALA A 50 -5.63 -0.76 -13.02
C ALA A 50 -4.50 0.20 -13.45
N ASP A 51 -4.53 1.43 -12.94
CA ASP A 51 -3.49 2.43 -13.17
C ASP A 51 -2.29 2.27 -12.22
N LEU A 52 -2.48 1.54 -11.10
CA LEU A 52 -1.38 1.06 -10.27
C LEU A 52 -0.65 -0.07 -10.99
N ARG A 53 0.55 0.21 -11.50
CA ARG A 53 1.37 -0.79 -12.21
C ARG A 53 2.73 -0.87 -11.60
N VAL A 54 3.21 -2.09 -11.38
CA VAL A 54 4.62 -2.35 -11.09
C VAL A 54 5.21 -3.00 -12.32
N VAL A 55 6.28 -2.45 -12.89
CA VAL A 55 6.95 -2.96 -14.10
C VAL A 55 8.40 -3.26 -13.80
N ARG A 56 8.97 -4.27 -14.46
CA ARG A 56 10.40 -4.56 -14.36
C ARG A 56 11.09 -3.83 -15.52
N GLN A 57 12.04 -2.96 -15.21
CA GLN A 57 12.87 -2.27 -16.19
C GLN A 57 14.32 -2.69 -15.95
N GLY A 58 14.80 -3.62 -16.78
CA GLY A 58 16.11 -4.24 -16.60
C GLY A 58 16.20 -5.04 -15.29
N TRP A 59 17.03 -4.56 -14.37
CA TRP A 59 17.28 -5.18 -13.06
C TRP A 59 16.45 -4.58 -11.94
N GLU A 60 15.73 -3.50 -12.21
CA GLU A 60 14.98 -2.74 -11.22
C GLU A 60 13.47 -2.87 -11.44
N TYR A 61 12.71 -2.70 -10.36
CA TYR A 61 11.26 -2.62 -10.43
C TYR A 61 10.84 -1.18 -10.18
N HIS A 62 10.03 -0.67 -11.09
CA HIS A 62 9.43 0.65 -11.02
C HIS A 62 7.94 0.50 -10.82
N TYR A 63 7.30 1.50 -10.22
CA TYR A 63 5.85 1.56 -10.12
C TYR A 63 5.30 2.88 -10.65
N THR A 64 4.07 2.84 -11.14
CA THR A 64 3.26 4.01 -11.50
C THR A 64 2.01 3.97 -10.64
N LEU A 65 1.55 5.14 -10.20
CA LEU A 65 0.37 5.29 -9.36
C LEU A 65 -0.75 5.98 -10.14
N PRO A 66 -2.02 5.78 -9.74
CA PRO A 66 -3.13 6.59 -10.25
C PRO A 66 -2.91 8.08 -9.99
N ALA A 67 -3.21 8.94 -10.96
CA ALA A 67 -2.90 10.38 -10.89
C ALA A 67 -3.58 11.15 -9.73
N GLY A 68 -4.65 10.59 -9.15
CA GLY A 68 -5.30 11.14 -7.95
C GLY A 68 -4.47 10.95 -6.68
N TRP A 69 -3.62 9.94 -6.63
CA TRP A 69 -2.89 9.55 -5.42
C TRP A 69 -1.76 10.51 -5.07
N GLU A 70 -1.23 11.23 -6.04
CA GLU A 70 -0.18 12.22 -5.83
C GLU A 70 -0.70 13.52 -5.20
N ARG A 71 -1.99 13.83 -5.41
CA ARG A 71 -2.59 15.12 -5.05
C ARG A 71 -3.46 15.06 -3.80
N SER A 72 -4.12 13.93 -3.57
CA SER A 72 -5.07 13.77 -2.48
C SER A 72 -4.45 13.10 -1.26
N ALA A 73 -4.94 13.45 -0.08
CA ALA A 73 -4.57 12.76 1.15
C ALA A 73 -4.99 11.30 1.08
N ALA A 74 -4.20 10.39 1.67
CA ALA A 74 -4.49 8.96 1.60
C ALA A 74 -5.86 8.57 2.18
N ALA A 75 -6.30 9.30 3.22
CA ALA A 75 -7.62 9.11 3.83
C ALA A 75 -8.79 9.45 2.89
N GLU A 76 -8.54 10.25 1.85
CA GLU A 76 -9.55 10.65 0.86
C GLU A 76 -9.60 9.71 -0.34
N ILE A 77 -8.69 8.73 -0.42
CA ILE A 77 -8.57 7.77 -1.52
C ILE A 77 -9.06 6.40 -1.03
N PRO A 78 -10.36 6.07 -1.21
CA PRO A 78 -10.91 4.80 -0.74
C PRO A 78 -10.22 3.60 -1.40
N GLU A 79 -9.75 3.75 -2.63
CA GLU A 79 -9.07 2.68 -3.36
C GLU A 79 -7.71 2.34 -2.76
N PHE A 80 -7.05 3.31 -2.13
CA PHE A 80 -5.80 3.09 -1.42
C PHE A 80 -6.05 2.29 -0.14
N ALA A 81 -7.08 2.66 0.64
CA ALA A 81 -7.48 1.91 1.82
C ALA A 81 -7.88 0.46 1.48
N GLU A 82 -8.68 0.25 0.43
CA GLU A 82 -9.09 -1.07 -0.05
C GLU A 82 -7.93 -1.92 -0.57
N LEU A 83 -7.01 -1.34 -1.36
CA LEU A 83 -5.80 -2.04 -1.80
C LEU A 83 -5.02 -2.57 -0.60
N LEU A 84 -4.91 -1.75 0.44
CA LEU A 84 -4.14 -2.03 1.63
C LEU A 84 -4.80 -3.11 2.51
N SER A 85 -6.05 -2.91 2.93
CA SER A 85 -6.73 -3.76 3.91
C SER A 85 -7.31 -5.03 3.28
N ALA A 86 -7.97 -4.92 2.12
CA ALA A 86 -8.72 -6.02 1.53
C ALA A 86 -7.86 -6.88 0.59
N GLU A 87 -6.80 -6.31 0.00
CA GLU A 87 -5.99 -7.02 -1.00
C GLU A 87 -4.58 -7.34 -0.54
N LEU A 88 -3.85 -6.35 -0.01
CA LEU A 88 -2.45 -6.52 0.35
C LEU A 88 -2.26 -7.18 1.72
N ALA A 89 -3.01 -6.75 2.74
CA ALA A 89 -2.91 -7.32 4.09
C ALA A 89 -3.13 -8.85 4.14
N PRO A 90 -4.16 -9.44 3.51
CA PRO A 90 -4.32 -10.89 3.51
C PRO A 90 -3.20 -11.62 2.77
N LEU A 91 -2.67 -11.04 1.68
CA LEU A 91 -1.52 -11.62 0.99
C LEU A 91 -0.26 -11.58 1.87
N LEU A 92 0.00 -10.47 2.56
CA LEU A 92 1.12 -10.38 3.49
C LEU A 92 0.97 -11.40 4.63
N ARG A 93 -0.22 -11.53 5.21
CA ARG A 93 -0.49 -12.53 6.25
C ARG A 93 -0.27 -13.96 5.74
N GLU A 94 -0.73 -14.28 4.53
CA GLU A 94 -0.56 -15.59 3.91
C GLU A 94 0.92 -15.95 3.71
N PHE A 95 1.74 -15.01 3.21
CA PHE A 95 3.13 -15.28 2.85
C PHE A 95 4.15 -15.05 3.98
N THR A 96 3.81 -14.23 4.97
CA THR A 96 4.77 -13.75 5.98
C THR A 96 4.26 -13.86 7.42
N GLY A 97 3.02 -14.34 7.61
CA GLY A 97 2.31 -14.23 8.88
C GLY A 97 2.08 -12.76 9.26
N ASP A 98 1.94 -12.48 10.55
CA ASP A 98 1.68 -11.12 11.02
C ASP A 98 2.94 -10.26 11.15
N ILE A 99 4.14 -10.76 10.81
CA ILE A 99 5.41 -10.04 11.04
C ILE A 99 5.46 -8.74 10.24
N VAL A 100 5.16 -8.80 8.95
CA VAL A 100 5.18 -7.61 8.08
C VAL A 100 4.06 -6.66 8.47
N LEU A 101 2.86 -7.17 8.76
CA LEU A 101 1.73 -6.34 9.21
C LEU A 101 2.03 -5.59 10.50
N LYS A 102 2.59 -6.27 11.51
CA LYS A 102 3.00 -5.63 12.77
C LYS A 102 4.11 -4.60 12.59
N ARG A 103 4.99 -4.79 11.59
CA ARG A 103 6.02 -3.80 11.24
C ARG A 103 5.40 -2.59 10.57
N LEU A 104 4.55 -2.78 9.56
CA LEU A 104 3.86 -1.70 8.87
C LEU A 104 2.95 -0.90 9.81
N ALA A 105 2.31 -1.55 10.78
CA ALA A 105 1.50 -0.88 11.79
C ALA A 105 2.29 0.11 12.68
N ARG A 106 3.62 -0.04 12.76
CA ARG A 106 4.51 0.87 13.48
C ARG A 106 4.97 2.06 12.63
N VAL A 107 4.69 2.05 11.32
CA VAL A 107 5.03 3.13 10.41
C VAL A 107 3.93 4.19 10.46
N PRO A 108 4.24 5.44 10.83
CA PRO A 108 3.25 6.52 10.87
C PRO A 108 2.54 6.67 9.52
N GLY A 109 1.21 6.70 9.54
CA GLY A 109 0.38 6.78 8.32
C GLY A 109 0.01 5.43 7.71
N LEU A 110 0.70 4.33 8.03
CA LEU A 110 0.35 2.96 7.62
C LEU A 110 -0.27 2.13 8.77
N GLY A 111 -0.52 2.75 9.93
CA GLY A 111 -1.01 2.09 11.14
C GLY A 111 -2.36 1.37 11.00
N ASP A 112 -3.18 1.78 10.04
CA ASP A 112 -4.60 1.37 9.93
C ASP A 112 -4.81 0.15 9.00
N LEU A 113 -3.76 -0.61 8.69
CA LEU A 113 -3.86 -1.79 7.82
C LEU A 113 -4.66 -2.96 8.41
N ASP A 114 -4.75 -3.03 9.74
CA ASP A 114 -5.38 -4.13 10.49
C ASP A 114 -6.78 -3.76 11.05
N ALA A 115 -7.18 -2.49 10.97
CA ALA A 115 -8.46 -2.01 11.52
C ALA A 115 -9.68 -2.59 10.78
N GLY A 116 -9.52 -2.99 9.52
CA GLY A 116 -10.59 -3.53 8.67
C GLY A 116 -11.13 -4.92 9.06
N ARG A 117 -10.79 -5.48 10.24
CA ARG A 117 -11.40 -6.74 10.72
C ARG A 117 -11.80 -6.76 12.19
N ALA A 118 -11.69 -5.63 12.91
CA ALA A 118 -12.04 -5.59 14.34
C ALA A 118 -13.54 -5.38 14.62
N GLU A 119 -14.41 -5.26 13.60
CA GLU A 119 -15.86 -5.02 13.77
C GLU A 119 -16.79 -6.19 13.39
N GLU A 120 -16.27 -7.41 13.18
CA GLU A 120 -17.10 -8.61 13.00
C GLU A 120 -16.65 -9.75 13.91
N THR A 121 -17.01 -9.71 15.20
CA THR A 121 -17.41 -10.90 15.98
C THR A 121 -18.25 -10.49 17.19
#